data_AF-A0A166QTW5-F1
#
_entry.id   AF-A0A166QTW5-F1
#
_cell.length_a   1.000
_cell.length_b   1.000
_cell.length_c   1.000
_cell.angle_alpha   90.00
_cell.angle_beta   90.00
_cell.angle_gamma   90.00
#
_symmetry.space_group_name_H-M   'P 1'
#
loop_
_entity.id
_entity.type
_entity.pdbx_description
1 polymer ?
#
loop_
_entity_poly.entity_id
_entity_poly.type
_entity_poly.pdbx_seq_one_letter_code
_entity_poly.pdbx_strand_id
1 'polypeptide(L)' 'MATLIFCDFEDALEAIQKARSESAMSNIIDQVDVQFAASTLEVTPANWAHLASAFSVRMTELRAVTSPTDGQSSLWPPR' A
#
# COMPACT_ATOMS: atom_id res chain seq x y z
N MET A 1 11.18 2.79 -17.24
CA MET A 1 10.31 2.80 -16.05
C MET A 1 8.97 3.35 -16.49
N ALA A 2 7.86 2.63 -16.25
CA ALA A 2 6.55 3.14 -16.60
C ALA A 2 6.15 4.20 -15.57
N THR A 3 5.99 5.44 -16.01
CA THR A 3 5.46 6.55 -15.19
C THR A 3 3.98 6.30 -14.96
N LEU A 4 3.55 6.24 -13.69
CA LEU A 4 2.14 6.12 -13.34
C LEU A 4 1.57 7.53 -13.27
N ILE A 5 0.74 7.90 -14.24
CA ILE A 5 0.02 9.18 -14.23
C ILE A 5 -1.28 8.96 -13.46
N PHE A 6 -1.44 9.65 -12.34
CA PHE A 6 -2.65 9.60 -11.54
C PHE A 6 -3.51 10.81 -11.94
N CYS A 7 -4.71 10.54 -12.45
CA CYS A 7 -5.67 11.62 -12.73
C CYS A 7 -6.20 12.24 -11.43
N ASP A 8 -6.38 11.42 -10.40
CA ASP A 8 -6.97 11.80 -9.12
C ASP A 8 -6.32 11.01 -7.97
N PHE A 9 -6.47 11.52 -6.74
CA PHE A 9 -5.96 10.86 -5.55
C PHE A 9 -6.55 9.46 -5.32
N GLU A 10 -7.82 9.24 -5.70
CA GLU A 10 -8.48 7.94 -5.58
C GLU A 10 -7.78 6.85 -6.42
N ASP A 11 -7.26 7.21 -7.59
CA ASP A 11 -6.52 6.28 -8.46
C ASP A 11 -5.20 5.84 -7.79
N ALA A 12 -4.49 6.79 -7.15
CA ALA A 12 -3.29 6.49 -6.37
C ALA A 12 -3.59 5.57 -5.18
N LEU A 13 -4.72 5.80 -4.50
CA LEU A 13 -5.14 4.98 -3.36
C LEU A 13 -5.52 3.56 -3.82
N GLU A 14 -6.22 3.44 -4.94
CA GLU A 14 -6.55 2.14 -5.54
C GLU A 14 -5.29 1.38 -5.97
N ALA A 15 -4.30 2.08 -6.54
CA ALA A 15 -3.03 1.49 -6.93
C ALA A 15 -2.27 0.89 -5.73
N ILE A 16 -2.28 1.56 -4.57
CA ILE A 16 -1.68 1.01 -3.34
C ILE A 16 -2.41 -0.25 -2.90
N GLN A 17 -3.75 -0.26 -2.90
CA GLN A 17 -4.51 -1.45 -2.51
C GLN A 17 -4.24 -2.65 -3.44
N LYS A 18 -4.04 -2.38 -4.73
CA LYS A 18 -3.73 -3.42 -5.74
C LYS A 18 -2.27 -3.83 -5.78
N ALA A 19 -1.37 -3.07 -5.13
CA ALA A 19 0.05 -3.37 -5.12
C ALA A 19 0.34 -4.76 -4.53
N ARG A 20 1.24 -5.49 -5.20
CA ARG A 20 1.63 -6.85 -4.81
C ARG A 20 2.98 -6.91 -4.09
N SER A 21 3.65 -5.77 -3.91
CA SER A 21 4.99 -5.72 -3.35
C SER A 21 5.27 -4.37 -2.72
N GLU A 22 6.14 -4.36 -1.72
CA GLU A 22 6.60 -3.14 -1.06
C GLU A 22 7.22 -2.15 -2.04
N SER A 23 8.08 -2.63 -2.96
CA SER A 23 8.67 -1.78 -3.99
C SER A 23 7.64 -1.15 -4.92
N ALA A 24 6.52 -1.84 -5.21
CA ALA A 24 5.44 -1.28 -6.01
C ALA A 24 4.71 -0.18 -5.25
N MET A 25 4.43 -0.37 -3.96
CA MET A 25 3.83 0.66 -3.11
C MET A 25 4.74 1.88 -2.95
N SER A 26 6.03 1.67 -2.73
CA SER A 26 7.02 2.75 -2.63
C SER A 26 7.12 3.54 -3.93
N ASN A 27 7.07 2.86 -5.09
CA ASN A 27 7.07 3.51 -6.39
C ASN A 27 5.79 4.35 -6.60
N ILE A 28 4.63 3.88 -6.13
CA ILE A 28 3.38 4.66 -6.21
C ILE A 28 3.50 5.94 -5.37
N ILE A 29 4.01 5.86 -4.14
CA ILE A 29 4.22 7.03 -3.27
C ILE A 29 5.14 8.05 -3.93
N ASP A 30 6.27 7.60 -4.49
CA ASP A 30 7.22 8.45 -5.20
C ASP A 30 6.56 9.18 -6.39
N GLN A 31 5.75 8.46 -7.19
CA GLN A 31 5.02 9.05 -8.31
C GLN A 31 3.96 10.06 -7.88
N VAL A 32 3.29 9.85 -6.73
CA VAL A 32 2.35 10.82 -6.14
C VAL A 32 3.08 12.07 -5.67
N ASP A 33 4.24 11.91 -5.02
CA ASP A 33 5.07 13.05 -4.56
C ASP A 33 5.56 13.89 -5.73
N VAL A 34 6.07 13.25 -6.79
CA VAL A 34 6.52 13.94 -8.02
C VAL A 34 5.38 14.74 -8.67
N GLN A 35 4.17 14.17 -8.74
CA GLN A 35 3.00 14.84 -9.33
C GLN A 35 2.45 15.96 -8.44
N PHE A 36 2.48 15.78 -7.12
CA PHE A 36 2.14 16.83 -6.16
C PHE A 36 3.12 18.00 -6.27
N ALA A 37 4.44 17.72 -6.30
CA ALA A 37 5.48 18.73 -6.47
C ALA A 37 5.38 19.46 -7.82
N ALA A 38 4.93 18.75 -8.87
CA ALA A 38 4.65 19.33 -10.19
C ALA A 38 3.32 20.12 -10.25
N SER A 39 2.55 20.17 -9.14
CA SER A 39 1.19 20.75 -9.09
C SER A 39 0.22 20.14 -10.10
N THR A 40 0.48 18.91 -10.54
CA THR A 40 -0.39 18.17 -11.47
C THR A 40 -1.45 17.35 -10.74
N LEU A 41 -1.23 17.07 -9.46
CA LEU A 41 -2.15 16.33 -8.60
C LEU A 41 -2.39 17.10 -7.31
N GLU A 42 -3.66 17.42 -7.01
CA GLU A 42 -4.02 18.08 -5.76
C GLU A 42 -4.14 17.05 -4.63
N VAL A 43 -3.20 17.09 -3.69
CA VAL A 43 -3.17 16.18 -2.53
C VAL A 43 -3.24 17.00 -1.25
N THR A 44 -4.33 16.83 -0.50
CA THR A 44 -4.48 17.48 0.80
C THR A 44 -3.72 16.70 1.90
N PRO A 45 -3.45 17.31 3.07
CA PRO A 45 -2.86 16.60 4.20
C PRO A 45 -3.70 15.39 4.66
N ALA A 46 -5.03 15.48 4.54
CA ALA A 46 -5.93 14.37 4.85
C ALA A 46 -5.74 13.21 3.86
N ASN A 47 -5.59 13.50 2.57
CA ASN A 47 -5.31 12.51 1.53
C ASN A 47 -4.00 11.74 1.86
N TRP A 48 -2.95 12.45 2.27
CA TRP A 48 -1.71 11.80 2.72
C TRP A 48 -1.91 10.84 3.90
N ALA A 49 -2.74 11.21 4.88
CA ALA A 49 -3.06 10.34 6.00
C ALA A 49 -3.83 9.07 5.57
N HIS A 50 -4.78 9.21 4.62
CA HIS A 50 -5.49 8.09 4.03
C HIS A 50 -4.55 7.15 3.27
N LEU A 51 -3.61 7.72 2.51
CA LEU A 51 -2.62 6.96 1.75
C LEU A 51 -1.66 6.18 2.67
N ALA A 52 -1.16 6.81 3.74
CA ALA A 52 -0.33 6.15 4.75
C ALA A 52 -1.07 5.02 5.48
N SER A 53 -2.37 5.22 5.75
CA SER A 53 -3.23 4.19 6.35
C SER A 53 -3.39 2.99 5.43
N ALA A 54 -3.71 3.23 4.15
CA ALA A 54 -3.84 2.18 3.13
C ALA A 54 -2.52 1.41 2.93
N PHE A 55 -1.38 2.11 2.90
CA PHE A 55 -0.06 1.51 2.82
C PHE A 55 0.20 0.58 4.01
N SER A 56 -0.08 1.03 5.24
CA SER A 56 0.15 0.26 6.47
C SER A 56 -0.70 -1.01 6.52
N VAL A 57 -1.96 -0.92 6.11
CA VAL A 57 -2.86 -2.07 5.98
C VAL A 57 -2.31 -3.05 4.95
N ARG A 58 -2.02 -2.58 3.73
CA ARG A 58 -1.57 -3.44 2.64
C ARG A 58 -0.24 -4.13 2.94
N MET A 59 0.70 -3.42 3.55
CA MET A 59 1.98 -3.98 3.97
C MET A 59 1.82 -5.05 5.05
N THR A 60 0.83 -4.92 5.92
CA THR A 60 0.49 -5.94 6.91
C THR A 60 -0.09 -7.19 6.24
N GLU A 61 -0.98 -7.03 5.25
CA GLU A 61 -1.50 -8.14 4.45
C GLU A 61 -0.39 -8.87 3.67
N LEU A 62 0.51 -8.13 3.01
CA LEU A 62 1.61 -8.72 2.25
C LEU A 62 2.54 -9.54 3.16
N ARG A 63 2.83 -9.05 4.38
CA ARG A 63 3.61 -9.78 5.39
C ARG A 63 2.87 -11.02 5.93
N ALA A 64 1.56 -10.93 6.10
CA ALA A 64 0.73 -12.07 6.50
C ALA A 64 0.71 -13.16 5.41
N VAL A 65 0.64 -12.78 4.13
CA VAL A 65 0.69 -13.73 2.99
C VAL A 65 2.07 -14.39 2.86
N THR A 66 3.15 -13.67 3.16
CA THR A 66 4.52 -14.24 3.15
C THR A 66 4.88 -15.02 4.40
N SER A 67 4.06 -14.95 5.44
CA SER A 67 4.14 -15.85 6.59
C SER A 67 3.26 -17.06 6.29
N PRO A 68 3.79 -18.21 5.82
CA PRO A 68 2.98 -19.40 5.81
C PRO A 68 2.52 -19.64 7.24
N THR A 69 1.21 -19.57 7.46
CA THR A 69 0.58 -20.17 8.62
C THR A 69 0.70 -21.68 8.45
N ASP A 70 1.90 -22.20 8.68
CA ASP A 70 2.16 -23.58 8.99
C ASP A 70 2.96 -23.57 10.30
N GLY A 71 2.28 -23.91 11.39
CA GLY A 71 2.97 -24.13 12.66
C GLY A 71 2.46 -23.38 13.89
N GLN A 72 1.14 -23.24 14.12
CA GLN A 72 0.65 -23.20 15.51
C GLN A 72 -0.87 -23.42 15.65
N SER A 73 -1.33 -24.68 15.60
CA SER A 73 -2.54 -25.16 16.29
C SER A 73 -2.57 -26.69 16.35
N SER A 74 -1.52 -27.27 16.92
CA SER A 74 -1.56 -28.63 17.50
C SER A 74 -0.98 -28.56 18.92
N LEU A 75 -1.50 -27.64 19.73
CA LEU A 75 -1.32 -27.68 21.17
C LEU A 75 -2.43 -28.60 21.71
N TRP A 76 -1.98 -29.74 22.22
CA TRP A 76 -2.67 -30.94 22.75
C TRP A 76 -4.17 -30.88 23.14
N PRO A 77 -4.92 -32.00 23.03
CA PRO A 77 -6.20 -32.13 23.71
C PRO A 77 -6.02 -32.32 25.23
N PRO A 78 -6.96 -31.84 26.07
CA PRO A 78 -6.95 -32.15 27.48
C PRO A 78 -7.67 -33.49 27.71
N ARG A 79 -6.93 -34.53 28.11
CA ARG A 79 -7.28 -35.46 29.21
C ARG A 79 -6.26 -36.58 29.38
#